data_AF-B8IH11-F1
#
_entry.id   AF-B8IH11-F1
#
_cell.length_a   1.000
_cell.length_b   1.000
_cell.length_c   1.000
_cell.angle_alpha   90.00
_cell.angle_beta   90.00
_cell.angle_gamma   90.00
#
_symmetry.space_group_name_H-M   'P 1'
#
loop_
_entity.id
_entity.type
_entity.pdbx_description
1 polymer ?
#
loop_
_entity_poly.entity_id
_entity_poly.type
_entity_poly.pdbx_seq_one_letter_code
_entity_poly.pdbx_strand_id
1 'polypeptide(L)'
;MDEINPDGRRSPDEWLCRLDDGVWAVGIKDPGEDLEMWRAKVIKPGDVVLFEACLTTPSFDLTVDEDGGYRPSEAPGGATHFWMNGDSDTVCDSLAMMAEYIRECEDAGTYTVDGMAWSDHRFRFEIGPDGQGRFVEIGEAEHA
;
A
#
# COMPACT_ATOMS: atom_id res chain seq x y z
N MET A 1 7.59 -16.79 11.28
CA MET A 1 7.16 -15.52 10.67
C MET A 1 6.43 -15.96 9.44
N ASP A 2 5.11 -16.05 9.57
CA ASP A 2 4.28 -16.92 8.73
C ASP A 2 3.34 -16.09 7.83
N GLU A 3 3.50 -14.76 7.85
CA GLU A 3 2.79 -13.82 7.02
C GLU A 3 3.74 -13.31 5.93
N ILE A 4 3.54 -13.82 4.71
CA ILE A 4 4.22 -13.31 3.53
C ILE A 4 3.33 -12.23 2.96
N ASN A 5 3.73 -10.98 3.14
CA ASN A 5 3.09 -9.86 2.45
C ASN A 5 3.52 -9.90 0.97
N PRO A 6 2.57 -9.97 0.03
CA PRO A 6 2.92 -9.93 -1.39
C PRO A 6 3.53 -8.57 -1.74
N ASP A 7 4.43 -8.56 -2.71
CA ASP A 7 4.93 -7.32 -3.29
C ASP A 7 3.78 -6.46 -3.84
N GLY A 8 3.91 -5.14 -3.68
CA GLY A 8 3.03 -4.17 -4.30
C GLY A 8 2.98 -4.33 -5.83
N ARG A 9 1.81 -4.11 -6.41
CA ARG A 9 1.56 -4.24 -7.85
C ARG A 9 1.32 -2.88 -8.48
N ARG A 10 1.67 -2.73 -9.77
CA ARG A 10 1.51 -1.44 -10.48
C ARG A 10 0.11 -1.21 -11.00
N SER A 11 -0.70 -2.26 -11.11
CA SER A 11 -2.08 -2.22 -11.59
C SER A 11 -2.95 -3.24 -10.86
N PRO A 12 -4.24 -2.94 -10.61
CA PRO A 12 -5.22 -3.92 -10.14
C PRO A 12 -5.30 -5.18 -11.01
N ASP A 13 -5.06 -5.05 -12.32
CA ASP A 13 -5.09 -6.18 -13.26
C ASP A 13 -4.02 -7.23 -12.96
N GLU A 14 -2.93 -6.86 -12.30
CA GLU A 14 -1.86 -7.79 -11.91
C GLU A 14 -2.31 -8.77 -10.82
N TRP A 15 -3.45 -8.50 -10.16
CA TRP A 15 -4.10 -9.39 -9.21
C TRP A 15 -5.12 -10.32 -9.85
N LEU A 16 -5.43 -10.15 -11.15
CA LEU A 16 -6.35 -11.04 -11.86
C LEU A 16 -5.68 -12.38 -12.15
N CYS A 17 -6.37 -13.45 -11.79
CA CYS A 17 -5.98 -14.81 -12.13
C CYS A 17 -7.16 -15.57 -12.75
N ARG A 18 -6.82 -16.66 -13.44
CA ARG A 18 -7.78 -17.58 -14.03
C ARG A 18 -7.53 -18.95 -13.44
N LEU A 19 -8.57 -19.52 -12.82
CA LEU A 19 -8.55 -20.86 -12.24
C LEU A 19 -8.59 -21.91 -13.35
N ASP A 20 -8.29 -23.16 -13.01
CA ASP A 20 -8.21 -24.28 -13.96
C ASP A 20 -9.52 -24.56 -14.72
N ASP A 21 -10.66 -24.25 -14.08
CA ASP A 21 -11.99 -24.34 -14.68
C ASP A 21 -12.36 -23.12 -15.56
N GLY A 22 -11.44 -22.17 -15.69
CA GLY A 22 -11.60 -20.96 -16.50
C GLY A 22 -12.30 -19.81 -15.78
N VAL A 23 -12.62 -19.94 -14.49
CA VAL A 23 -13.24 -18.90 -13.66
C VAL A 23 -12.23 -17.78 -13.35
N TRP A 24 -12.72 -16.54 -13.33
CA TRP A 24 -11.94 -15.37 -12.93
C TRP A 24 -11.92 -15.21 -11.41
N ALA A 25 -10.74 -14.89 -10.89
CA ALA A 25 -10.55 -14.59 -9.48
C ALA A 25 -9.54 -13.44 -9.29
N VAL A 26 -9.55 -12.87 -8.09
CA VAL A 26 -8.58 -11.88 -7.62
C VAL A 26 -7.77 -12.51 -6.49
N GLY A 27 -6.44 -12.48 -6.58
CA GLY A 27 -5.58 -13.01 -5.54
C GLY A 27 -4.09 -12.89 -5.85
N ILE A 28 -3.26 -13.34 -4.91
CA ILE A 28 -1.81 -13.43 -5.09
C ILE A 28 -1.52 -14.55 -6.08
N LYS A 29 -0.83 -14.22 -7.17
CA LYS A 29 -0.29 -15.20 -8.11
C LYS A 29 1.18 -15.42 -7.81
N ASP A 30 1.50 -16.37 -6.95
CA ASP A 30 2.89 -16.80 -6.75
C ASP A 30 3.20 -17.96 -7.73
N PRO A 31 4.19 -17.81 -8.63
CA PRO A 31 4.58 -18.87 -9.56
C PRO A 31 5.13 -20.10 -8.81
N GLY A 32 4.29 -21.12 -8.65
CA GLY A 32 4.67 -22.40 -8.06
C GLY A 32 3.73 -22.86 -6.95
N GLU A 33 2.82 -22.00 -6.50
CA GLU A 33 1.85 -22.32 -5.45
C GLU A 33 0.45 -22.52 -6.02
N ASP A 34 -0.28 -23.44 -5.40
CA ASP A 34 -1.65 -23.76 -5.75
C ASP A 34 -2.57 -22.57 -5.38
N LEU A 35 -3.23 -21.98 -6.39
CA LEU A 35 -4.15 -20.87 -6.21
C LEU A 35 -5.36 -21.25 -5.32
N GLU A 36 -5.66 -22.54 -5.14
CA GLU A 36 -6.69 -23.01 -4.20
C GLU A 36 -6.26 -22.88 -2.74
N MET A 37 -4.95 -22.84 -2.45
CA MET A 37 -4.44 -22.67 -1.08
C MET A 37 -4.46 -21.21 -0.61
N TRP A 38 -4.47 -20.27 -1.56
CA TRP A 38 -4.58 -18.84 -1.26
C TRP A 38 -6.02 -18.36 -1.48
N ARG A 39 -6.44 -17.37 -0.69
CA ARG A 39 -7.83 -16.86 -0.61
C ARG A 39 -8.25 -16.08 -1.87
N ALA A 40 -8.11 -16.67 -3.05
CA ALA A 40 -8.54 -16.07 -4.30
C ALA A 40 -10.06 -15.86 -4.27
N LYS A 41 -10.49 -14.61 -4.43
CA LYS A 41 -11.90 -14.27 -4.47
C LYS A 41 -12.40 -14.43 -5.90
N VAL A 42 -13.29 -15.40 -6.13
CA VAL A 42 -14.00 -15.54 -7.41
C VAL A 42 -14.81 -14.27 -7.69
N ILE A 43 -14.71 -13.78 -8.92
CA ILE A 43 -15.37 -12.56 -9.40
C ILE A 43 -16.10 -12.82 -10.73
N LYS A 44 -17.15 -12.05 -10.97
CA LYS A 44 -17.98 -12.12 -12.19
C LYS A 44 -18.05 -10.74 -12.85
N PRO A 45 -18.29 -10.68 -14.18
CA PRO A 45 -18.45 -9.40 -14.88
C PRO A 45 -19.50 -8.53 -14.19
N GLY A 46 -19.14 -7.28 -13.89
CA GLY A 46 -19.96 -6.31 -13.17
C GLY A 46 -19.68 -6.22 -11.66
N ASP A 47 -18.98 -7.19 -11.07
CA ASP A 47 -18.58 -7.11 -9.66
C ASP A 47 -17.66 -5.91 -9.43
N VAL A 48 -17.80 -5.28 -8.26
CA VAL A 48 -16.94 -4.18 -7.81
C VAL A 48 -16.00 -4.71 -6.74
N VAL A 49 -14.71 -4.44 -6.93
CA VAL A 49 -13.63 -4.78 -6.02
C VAL A 49 -12.99 -3.50 -5.51
N LEU A 50 -12.78 -3.44 -4.19
CA LEU A 50 -12.04 -2.35 -3.55
C LEU A 50 -10.56 -2.73 -3.52
N PHE A 51 -9.71 -1.79 -3.91
CA PHE A 51 -8.26 -1.87 -3.77
C PHE A 51 -7.79 -0.71 -2.91
N GLU A 52 -6.95 -1.01 -1.93
CA GLU A 52 -6.23 -0.02 -1.14
C GLU A 52 -4.87 0.20 -1.82
N ALA A 53 -4.64 1.39 -2.35
CA ALA A 53 -3.37 1.76 -2.95
C ALA A 53 -2.49 2.41 -1.88
N CYS A 54 -1.37 1.75 -1.56
CA CYS A 54 -0.30 2.33 -0.76
C CYS A 54 0.76 2.92 -1.70
N LEU A 55 0.87 4.25 -1.69
CA LEU A 55 1.90 4.98 -2.41
C LEU A 55 3.03 5.28 -1.44
N THR A 56 4.21 4.71 -1.70
CA THR A 56 5.43 5.04 -0.96
C THR A 56 6.18 6.16 -1.66
N THR A 57 6.75 7.06 -0.87
CA THR A 57 7.62 8.13 -1.35
C THR A 57 9.08 7.74 -1.11
N PRO A 58 10.05 8.32 -1.85
CA PRO A 58 11.45 8.15 -1.50
C PRO A 58 11.72 8.52 -0.05
N SER A 59 12.62 7.79 0.61
CA SER A 59 13.09 8.11 1.95
C SER A 59 13.72 9.50 1.99
N PHE A 60 13.59 10.17 3.12
CA PHE A 60 14.18 11.49 3.37
C PHE A 60 14.73 11.56 4.79
N ASP A 61 15.52 12.59 5.06
CA ASP A 61 16.12 12.79 6.38
C ASP A 61 15.25 13.74 7.20
N LEU A 62 14.97 13.36 8.45
CA LEU A 62 14.33 14.20 9.45
C LEU A 62 15.34 14.49 10.57
N THR A 63 15.75 15.75 10.70
CA THR A 63 16.57 16.19 11.83
C THR A 63 15.68 16.65 12.96
N VAL A 64 15.90 16.12 14.16
CA VAL A 64 15.26 16.52 15.42
C VAL A 64 16.32 17.13 16.33
N ASP A 65 16.12 18.38 16.72
CA ASP A 65 17.03 19.16 17.57
C ASP A 65 16.79 18.87 19.07
N GLU A 66 17.80 19.14 19.92
CA GLU A 66 17.71 18.97 21.38
C GLU A 66 16.60 19.83 22.03
N ASP A 67 16.24 20.96 21.41
CA ASP A 67 15.19 21.87 21.88
C ASP A 67 13.79 21.46 21.42
N GLY A 68 13.68 20.35 20.67
CA GLY A 68 12.44 19.81 20.13
C GLY A 68 12.01 20.43 18.80
N GLY A 69 12.83 21.29 18.19
CA GLY A 69 12.68 21.66 16.78
C GLY A 69 12.87 20.46 15.85
N TYR A 70 12.24 20.48 14.68
CA TYR A 70 12.48 19.47 13.64
C TYR A 70 12.52 20.07 12.24
N ARG A 71 13.32 19.46 11.35
CA ARG A 71 13.53 19.92 9.98
C ARG A 71 13.68 18.72 9.03
N PRO A 72 12.74 18.51 8.09
CA PRO A 72 12.93 17.54 7.01
C PRO A 72 13.88 18.09 5.94
N SER A 73 14.71 17.24 5.33
CA SER A 73 15.60 17.63 4.21
C SER A 73 14.82 17.93 2.92
N GLU A 74 13.86 17.06 2.58
CA GLU A 74 12.85 17.26 1.55
C GLU A 74 11.63 16.40 1.88
N ALA A 75 10.60 16.98 2.51
CA ALA A 75 9.38 16.25 2.82
C ALA A 75 8.64 15.92 1.50
N PRO A 76 8.37 14.65 1.21
CA PRO A 76 7.75 14.29 -0.05
C PRO A 76 6.30 14.77 -0.09
N GLY A 77 5.95 15.49 -1.16
CA GLY A 77 4.60 16.01 -1.35
C GLY A 77 3.58 14.87 -1.45
N GLY A 78 2.56 14.91 -0.60
CA GLY A 78 1.43 13.97 -0.63
C GLY A 78 1.52 12.81 0.36
N ALA A 79 2.63 12.62 1.08
CA ALA A 79 2.69 11.65 2.17
C ALA A 79 1.79 12.10 3.35
N THR A 80 1.00 11.17 3.87
CA THR A 80 0.10 11.39 5.01
C THR A 80 0.50 10.58 6.24
N HIS A 81 1.36 9.57 6.07
CA HIS A 81 1.88 8.76 7.15
C HIS A 81 3.40 8.59 7.00
N PHE A 82 4.08 8.44 8.12
CA PHE A 82 5.54 8.42 8.21
C PHE A 82 6.00 7.30 9.13
N TRP A 83 7.05 6.58 8.76
CA TRP A 83 7.71 5.60 9.63
C TRP A 83 9.23 5.79 9.62
N MET A 84 9.90 5.32 10.66
CA MET A 84 11.37 5.29 10.68
C MET A 84 11.87 4.11 9.84
N ASN A 85 12.79 4.37 8.91
CA ASN A 85 13.25 3.32 7.99
C ASN A 85 13.86 2.14 8.76
N GLY A 86 13.33 0.94 8.52
CA GLY A 86 13.76 -0.29 9.20
C GLY A 86 13.06 -0.58 10.53
N ASP A 87 12.16 0.30 10.99
CA ASP A 87 11.28 0.08 12.13
C ASP A 87 9.89 -0.36 11.65
N SER A 88 9.43 -1.53 12.12
CA SER A 88 8.10 -2.06 11.77
C SER A 88 6.98 -1.54 12.67
N ASP A 89 7.32 -0.91 13.79
CA ASP A 89 6.37 -0.65 14.88
C ASP A 89 5.98 0.83 14.98
N THR A 90 6.61 1.70 14.19
CA THR A 90 6.34 3.14 14.18
C THR A 90 5.55 3.55 12.95
N VAL A 91 4.35 4.07 13.13
CA VAL A 91 3.60 4.79 12.08
C VAL A 91 3.02 6.06 12.70
N CYS A 92 3.29 7.21 12.09
CA CYS A 92 2.83 8.53 12.55
C CYS A 92 2.07 9.25 11.43
N ASP A 93 0.98 9.93 11.78
CA ASP A 93 0.12 10.64 10.81
C ASP A 93 0.65 12.04 10.44
N SER A 94 1.81 12.42 10.97
CA SER A 94 2.47 13.68 10.66
C SER A 94 3.94 13.67 11.05
N LEU A 95 4.73 14.57 10.44
CA LEU A 95 6.12 14.81 10.84
C LEU A 95 6.25 15.35 12.27
N ALA A 96 5.24 16.09 12.76
CA ALA A 96 5.23 16.59 14.13
C ALA A 96 5.13 15.45 15.13
N MET A 97 4.19 14.51 14.90
CA MET A 97 4.07 13.30 15.72
C MET A 97 5.32 12.43 15.63
N MET A 98 5.92 12.29 14.44
CA MET A 98 7.19 11.56 14.27
C MET A 98 8.32 12.21 15.08
N ALA A 99 8.44 13.53 15.04
CA ALA A 99 9.45 14.25 15.84
C ALA A 99 9.20 14.12 17.35
N GLU A 100 7.93 14.14 17.79
CA GLU A 100 7.56 13.86 19.18
C GLU A 100 7.95 12.45 19.60
N TYR A 101 7.64 11.44 18.77
CA TYR A 101 8.03 10.05 19.01
C TYR A 101 9.55 9.90 19.16
N ILE A 102 10.33 10.46 18.21
CA ILE A 102 11.79 10.43 18.26
C ILE A 102 12.30 11.05 19.56
N ARG A 103 11.71 12.15 20.05
CA ARG A 103 12.12 12.76 21.32
C ARG A 103 11.82 11.92 22.56
N GLU A 104 10.77 11.11 22.51
CA GLU A 104 10.37 10.26 23.63
C GLU A 104 11.16 8.95 23.68
N CYS A 105 11.57 8.45 22.52
CA CYS A 105 12.14 7.11 22.38
C CYS A 105 13.62 7.10 22.01
N GLU A 106 14.15 8.16 21.39
CA GLU A 106 15.50 8.25 20.83
C GLU A 106 16.20 9.56 21.22
N ASP A 107 17.48 9.70 20.87
CA ASP A 107 18.27 10.92 21.08
C ASP A 107 17.99 11.98 20.00
N ALA A 108 18.37 13.24 20.23
CA ALA A 108 18.38 14.24 19.15
C ALA A 108 19.36 13.81 18.03
N GLY A 109 18.98 14.01 16.77
CA GLY A 109 19.75 13.49 15.65
C GLY A 109 19.05 13.58 14.30
N THR A 110 19.63 12.93 13.29
CA THR A 110 19.06 12.82 11.94
C THR A 110 18.66 11.38 11.69
N TYR A 111 17.41 11.20 11.27
CA TYR A 111 16.77 9.91 11.07
C TYR A 111 16.29 9.77 9.63
N THR A 112 16.51 8.61 9.03
CA THR A 112 15.90 8.27 7.74
C THR A 112 14.45 7.88 7.97
N VAL A 113 13.54 8.63 7.34
CA VAL A 113 12.09 8.48 7.45
C VAL A 113 11.56 8.15 6.06
N ASP A 114 10.62 7.21 5.99
CA ASP A 114 9.83 6.97 4.79
C ASP A 114 8.46 7.62 4.92
N GLY A 115 7.93 8.09 3.80
CA GLY A 115 6.57 8.60 3.69
C GLY A 115 5.69 7.65 2.90
N MET A 116 4.42 7.59 3.27
CA MET A 116 3.40 6.88 2.52
C MET A 116 2.05 7.61 2.54
N ALA A 117 1.20 7.24 1.59
CA ALA A 117 -0.20 7.61 1.59
C ALA A 117 -1.05 6.41 1.15
N TRP A 118 -2.19 6.24 1.82
CA TRP A 118 -3.21 5.30 1.38
C TRP A 118 -4.34 6.01 0.68
N SER A 119 -4.92 5.31 -0.29
CA SER A 119 -6.10 5.75 -1.03
C SER A 119 -6.92 4.53 -1.41
N ASP A 120 -8.24 4.67 -1.28
CA ASP A 120 -9.17 3.60 -1.58
C ASP A 120 -9.75 3.79 -2.97
N HIS A 121 -9.64 2.78 -3.82
CA HIS A 121 -10.09 2.83 -5.21
C HIS A 121 -11.08 1.70 -5.50
N ARG A 122 -12.15 2.03 -6.24
CA ARG A 122 -13.17 1.06 -6.64
C ARG A 122 -12.99 0.71 -8.11
N PHE A 123 -12.94 -0.58 -8.39
CA PHE A 123 -12.81 -1.10 -9.74
C PHE A 123 -13.94 -2.05 -10.07
N ARG A 124 -14.57 -1.88 -11.23
CA ARG A 124 -15.52 -2.83 -11.79
C ARG A 124 -14.77 -3.85 -12.66
N PHE A 125 -15.04 -5.13 -12.45
CA PHE A 125 -14.52 -6.16 -13.32
C PHE A 125 -15.30 -6.24 -14.63
N GLU A 126 -14.59 -6.21 -15.75
CA GLU A 126 -15.13 -6.34 -17.10
C GLU A 126 -14.41 -7.45 -17.87
N ILE A 127 -15.10 -8.03 -18.86
CA ILE A 127 -14.50 -8.93 -19.84
C ILE A 127 -14.54 -8.23 -21.20
N GLY A 128 -13.36 -8.05 -21.79
CA GLY A 128 -13.20 -7.47 -23.12
C GLY A 128 -13.73 -8.37 -24.24
N PRO A 129 -13.86 -7.84 -25.46
CA PRO A 129 -14.33 -8.62 -26.62
C PRO A 129 -13.40 -9.78 -27.02
N ASP A 130 -12.14 -9.75 -26.57
CA ASP A 130 -11.15 -10.81 -26.70
C ASP A 130 -11.25 -11.89 -25.60
N GLY A 131 -12.20 -11.74 -24.67
CA GLY A 131 -12.39 -12.63 -23.54
C GLY A 131 -11.41 -12.38 -22.38
N GLN A 132 -10.62 -11.31 -22.42
CA GLN A 132 -9.70 -10.94 -21.34
C GLN A 132 -10.39 -10.14 -20.25
N GLY A 133 -10.15 -10.51 -19.00
CA GLY A 133 -10.62 -9.79 -17.83
C GLY A 133 -9.78 -8.55 -17.58
N ARG A 134 -10.43 -7.46 -17.12
CA ARG A 134 -9.76 -6.23 -16.69
C ARG A 134 -10.57 -5.52 -15.61
N PHE A 135 -9.90 -4.70 -14.84
CA PHE A 135 -10.50 -3.76 -13.92
C PHE A 135 -10.64 -2.38 -14.57
N VAL A 136 -11.82 -1.80 -14.44
CA VAL A 136 -12.11 -0.42 -14.85
C VAL A 136 -12.40 0.40 -13.61
N GLU A 137 -11.62 1.44 -13.38
CA GLU A 137 -11.82 2.34 -12.25
C GLU A 137 -13.17 3.05 -12.36
N ILE A 138 -13.92 3.06 -11.25
CA ILE A 138 -15.23 3.71 -11.16
C ILE A 138 -15.28 4.81 -10.10
N GLY A 139 -14.13 5.18 -9.54
CA GLY A 139 -13.94 6.28 -8.59
C GLY A 139 -13.21 5.88 -7.31
N GLU A 140 -12.82 6.88 -6.53
CA GLU A 140 -12.30 6.72 -5.16
C GLU A 140 -13.42 6.27 -4.22
N ALA A 141 -13.10 5.48 -3.20
CA ALA A 141 -14.05 5.19 -2.14
C ALA A 141 -14.05 6.34 -1.13
N GLU A 142 -15.23 6.86 -0.80
CA GLU A 142 -15.37 7.77 0.33
C GLU A 142 -15.11 6.97 1.62
N HIS A 143 -14.15 7.42 2.45
CA HIS A 143 -14.03 6.96 3.83
C HIS A 143 -15.30 7.38 4.58
N ALA A 144 -16.15 6.40 4.91
CA ALA A 144 -17.41 6.61 5.63
C ALA A 144 -17.19 6.78 7.14
#